data_AF-A0A502ENZ0-F1
#
_entry.id   AF-A0A502ENZ0-F1
#
_cell.length_a   1.000
_cell.length_b   1.000
_cell.length_c   1.000
_cell.angle_alpha   90.00
_cell.angle_beta   90.00
_cell.angle_gamma   90.00
#
_symmetry.space_group_name_H-M   'P 1'
#
loop_
_entity.id
_entity.type
_entity.pdbx_description
1 polymer ?
#
loop_
_entity_poly.entity_id
_entity_poly.type
_entity_poly.pdbx_seq_one_letter_code
_entity_poly.pdbx_strand_id
1 'polypeptide(L)'
;MTRAVPDARSLDDLGPLADRLLAELPALFLRQHPTVLIGSLDGGACWRDEGDIDAVEHEGVEYVPAFQLRDGRPHPTIRAVLAAFPPELTAWDRAYWFVSSEPGLGGRRPCEALDDVEALVASARQAGAEIIAKRHQTKRNLDLHAQAGRLNRASLQ
;
A
#
# COMPACT_ATOMS: atom_id res chain seq x y z
N MET A 1 6.03 -30.40 -7.17
CA MET A 1 6.22 -30.35 -5.70
C MET A 1 5.07 -29.55 -5.10
N THR A 2 3.99 -30.23 -4.73
CA THR A 2 2.78 -29.61 -4.18
C THR A 2 3.03 -29.32 -2.71
N ARG A 3 3.26 -28.05 -2.35
CA ARG A 3 3.49 -27.67 -0.96
C ARG A 3 2.15 -27.63 -0.24
N ALA A 4 2.03 -28.42 0.83
CA ALA A 4 0.81 -28.55 1.61
C ALA A 4 0.26 -27.19 2.03
N VAL A 5 -1.02 -26.95 1.74
CA VAL A 5 -1.80 -25.88 2.33
C VAL A 5 -2.05 -26.29 3.79
N PRO A 6 -1.54 -25.56 4.80
CA PRO A 6 -1.80 -25.90 6.19
C PRO A 6 -3.29 -25.75 6.49
N ASP A 7 -3.84 -26.74 7.20
CA ASP A 7 -5.23 -26.83 7.60
C ASP A 7 -5.51 -25.75 8.66
N ALA A 8 -5.99 -24.58 8.24
CA ALA A 8 -6.26 -23.45 9.11
C ALA A 8 -7.48 -23.74 10.01
N ARG A 9 -7.24 -24.35 11.18
CA ARG A 9 -8.30 -24.68 12.16
C ARG A 9 -8.19 -23.93 13.49
N SER A 10 -7.14 -23.14 13.72
CA SER A 10 -6.96 -22.34 14.94
C SER A 10 -6.67 -20.86 14.65
N LEU A 11 -7.16 -19.94 15.50
CA LEU A 11 -6.84 -18.51 15.46
C LEU A 11 -5.34 -18.25 15.69
N ASP A 12 -4.65 -19.14 16.42
CA ASP A 12 -3.20 -19.05 16.66
C ASP A 12 -2.37 -19.31 15.40
N ASP A 13 -2.91 -20.08 14.45
CA ASP A 13 -2.26 -20.38 13.17
C ASP A 13 -2.41 -19.24 12.14
N LEU A 14 -3.28 -18.26 12.41
CA LEU A 14 -3.52 -17.14 11.51
C LEU A 14 -2.39 -16.10 11.54
N GLY A 15 -1.67 -15.96 12.66
CA GLY A 15 -0.55 -15.01 12.77
C GLY A 15 0.55 -15.32 11.76
N PRO A 16 1.16 -16.52 11.80
CA PRO A 16 2.20 -16.92 10.84
C PRO A 16 1.70 -16.95 9.38
N LEU A 17 0.42 -17.26 9.15
CA LEU A 17 -0.18 -17.23 7.82
C LEU A 17 -0.33 -15.78 7.31
N ALA A 18 -0.78 -14.86 8.17
CA ALA A 18 -0.93 -13.45 7.85
C ALA A 18 0.43 -12.78 7.63
N ASP A 19 1.42 -13.04 8.48
CA ASP A 19 2.78 -12.53 8.33
C ASP A 19 3.40 -13.00 7.01
N ARG A 20 3.20 -14.27 6.66
CA ARG A 20 3.63 -14.80 5.37
C ARG A 20 2.92 -14.10 4.22
N LEU A 21 1.61 -13.93 4.29
CA LEU A 21 0.85 -13.26 3.24
C LEU A 21 1.35 -11.83 3.06
N LEU A 22 1.49 -11.08 4.16
CA LEU A 22 2.01 -9.70 4.18
C LEU A 22 3.44 -9.60 3.61
N ALA A 23 4.30 -10.58 3.89
CA ALA A 23 5.65 -10.63 3.32
C ALA A 23 5.65 -10.88 1.80
N GLU A 24 4.67 -11.64 1.30
CA GLU A 24 4.54 -11.99 -0.12
C GLU A 24 3.78 -10.91 -0.92
N LEU A 25 3.03 -10.03 -0.25
CA LEU A 25 2.23 -8.98 -0.89
C LEU A 25 3.07 -8.09 -1.83
N PRO A 26 4.20 -7.49 -1.39
CA PRO A 26 5.10 -6.75 -2.28
C PRO A 26 5.51 -7.52 -3.53
N ALA A 27 5.91 -8.79 -3.37
CA ALA A 27 6.32 -9.64 -4.48
C ALA A 27 5.15 -9.93 -5.44
N LEU A 28 3.94 -10.15 -4.91
CA LEU A 28 2.74 -10.34 -5.73
C LEU A 28 2.39 -9.07 -6.52
N PHE A 29 2.47 -7.89 -5.90
CA PHE A 29 2.26 -6.63 -6.58
C PHE A 29 3.22 -6.45 -7.76
N LEU A 30 4.53 -6.65 -7.52
CA LEU A 30 5.56 -6.51 -8.56
C LEU A 30 5.39 -7.51 -9.72
N ARG A 31 4.78 -8.68 -9.46
CA ARG A 31 4.48 -9.69 -10.49
C ARG A 31 3.24 -9.36 -11.30
N GLN A 32 2.26 -8.70 -10.71
CA GLN A 32 0.97 -8.40 -11.33
C GLN A 32 0.97 -7.05 -12.06
N HIS A 33 1.86 -6.14 -11.66
CA HIS A 33 1.91 -4.79 -12.18
C HIS A 33 3.30 -4.51 -12.79
N PRO A 34 3.37 -4.02 -14.03
CA PRO A 34 4.64 -3.61 -14.61
C PRO A 34 5.34 -2.55 -13.76
N THR A 35 6.62 -2.76 -13.48
CA THR A 35 7.48 -1.83 -12.74
C THR A 35 8.79 -1.60 -13.47
N VAL A 36 9.44 -0.48 -13.16
CA VAL A 36 10.74 -0.08 -13.70
C VAL A 36 11.71 0.13 -12.54
N LEU A 37 12.97 -0.27 -12.68
CA LEU A 37 13.98 0.02 -11.66
C LEU A 37 14.26 1.52 -11.65
N ILE A 38 14.23 2.16 -10.48
CA ILE A 38 14.50 3.61 -10.39
C ILE A 38 15.88 3.96 -10.96
N GLY A 39 16.87 3.08 -10.75
CA GLY A 39 18.23 3.24 -11.28
C GLY A 39 18.36 3.11 -12.79
N SER A 40 17.32 2.63 -13.49
CA SER A 40 17.27 2.61 -14.96
C SER A 40 16.60 3.84 -15.58
N LEU A 41 16.04 4.73 -14.76
CA LEU A 41 15.41 5.96 -15.21
C LEU A 41 16.43 7.10 -15.18
N ASP A 42 16.62 7.77 -16.31
CA ASP A 42 17.43 8.98 -16.39
C ASP A 42 16.81 10.08 -15.51
N GLY A 43 17.46 10.39 -14.37
CA GLY A 43 16.95 11.35 -13.39
C GLY A 43 15.91 10.78 -12.40
N GLY A 44 15.71 9.45 -12.35
CA GLY A 44 14.70 8.83 -11.48
C GLY A 44 14.80 9.20 -10.00
N ALA A 45 16.03 9.24 -9.45
CA ALA A 45 16.25 9.68 -8.07
C ALA A 45 15.79 11.13 -7.83
N CYS A 46 16.06 12.04 -8.78
CA CYS A 46 15.62 13.43 -8.71
C CYS A 46 14.09 13.53 -8.71
N TRP A 47 13.42 12.80 -9.61
CA TRP A 47 11.95 12.77 -9.68
C TRP A 47 11.31 12.23 -8.40
N ARG A 48 11.90 11.21 -7.77
CA ARG A 48 11.40 10.70 -6.48
C ARG A 48 11.55 11.75 -5.39
N ASP A 49 12.72 12.38 -5.31
CA ASP A 49 13.02 13.37 -4.27
C ASP A 49 12.17 14.66 -4.45
N GLU A 50 11.81 15.01 -5.69
CA GLU A 50 10.88 16.10 -6.02
C GLU A 50 9.40 15.73 -5.85
N GLY A 51 9.09 14.45 -5.61
CA GLY A 51 7.73 13.92 -5.45
C GLY A 51 6.96 13.77 -6.76
N ASP A 52 7.62 13.73 -7.91
CA ASP A 52 7.00 13.50 -9.21
C ASP A 52 6.69 12.01 -9.45
N ILE A 53 7.39 11.12 -8.75
CA ILE A 53 7.13 9.68 -8.73
C ILE A 53 7.19 9.15 -7.31
N ASP A 54 6.53 8.02 -7.10
CA ASP A 54 6.64 7.21 -5.89
C ASP A 54 7.38 5.91 -6.19
N ALA A 55 8.37 5.60 -5.35
CA ALA A 55 9.15 4.38 -5.46
C ALA A 55 8.80 3.44 -4.31
N VAL A 56 8.59 2.16 -4.63
CA VAL A 56 8.38 1.10 -3.65
C VAL A 56 9.65 0.29 -3.51
N GLU A 57 10.11 0.13 -2.27
CA GLU A 57 11.27 -0.70 -1.95
C GLU A 57 10.83 -2.15 -1.68
N HIS A 58 11.52 -3.10 -2.31
CA HIS A 58 11.38 -4.53 -2.02
C HIS A 58 12.75 -5.22 -2.13
N GLU A 59 13.15 -5.95 -1.08
CA GLU A 59 14.44 -6.69 -1.03
C GLU A 59 15.66 -5.79 -1.34
N GLY A 60 15.65 -4.54 -0.87
CA GLY A 60 16.72 -3.56 -1.09
C GLY A 60 16.79 -2.97 -2.50
N VAL A 61 15.76 -3.21 -3.32
CA VAL A 61 15.65 -2.67 -4.68
C VAL A 61 14.44 -1.75 -4.77
N GLU A 62 14.64 -0.56 -5.34
CA GLU A 62 13.59 0.43 -5.55
C GLU A 62 12.96 0.29 -6.94
N TYR A 63 11.64 0.12 -6.94
CA TYR A 63 10.81 -0.03 -8.13
C TYR A 63 9.84 1.13 -8.27
N VAL A 64 9.67 1.61 -9.50
CA VAL A 64 8.67 2.61 -9.87
C VAL A 64 7.56 1.90 -10.63
N PRO A 65 6.32 1.86 -10.11
CA PRO A 65 5.17 1.38 -10.87
C PRO A 65 5.04 2.09 -12.22
N ALA A 66 5.03 1.32 -13.32
CA ALA A 66 5.18 1.87 -14.67
C ALA A 66 4.01 2.78 -15.09
N PHE A 67 2.83 2.65 -14.46
CA PHE A 67 1.69 3.52 -14.73
C PHE A 67 1.96 4.99 -14.39
N GLN A 68 2.94 5.27 -13.53
CA GLN A 68 3.36 6.64 -13.18
C GLN A 68 4.10 7.32 -14.32
N LEU A 69 4.53 6.55 -15.33
CA LEU A 69 5.31 7.03 -16.45
C LEU A 69 4.43 7.07 -17.73
N ARG A 70 4.67 8.10 -18.53
CA ARG A 70 4.19 8.23 -19.91
C ARG A 70 5.37 8.59 -20.78
N ASP A 71 5.61 7.81 -21.82
CA ASP A 71 6.75 8.00 -22.74
C ASP A 71 8.10 8.17 -22.02
N GLY A 72 8.29 7.42 -20.91
CA GLY A 72 9.51 7.45 -20.10
C GLY A 72 9.64 8.64 -19.14
N ARG A 73 8.61 9.49 -19.00
CA ARG A 73 8.60 10.65 -18.09
C ARG A 73 7.49 10.55 -17.04
N PRO A 74 7.67 11.15 -15.84
CA PRO A 74 6.62 11.20 -14.83
C PRO A 74 5.35 11.86 -15.35
N HIS A 75 4.20 11.25 -15.06
CA HIS A 75 2.90 11.82 -15.37
C HIS A 75 2.59 12.96 -14.39
N PRO A 76 2.24 14.18 -14.84
CA PRO A 76 2.10 15.36 -13.98
C PRO A 76 1.06 15.19 -12.85
N THR A 77 -0.01 14.44 -13.12
CA THR A 77 -1.03 14.07 -12.11
C THR A 77 -0.46 13.35 -10.88
N ILE A 78 0.61 12.56 -11.05
CA ILE A 78 1.17 11.76 -9.95
C ILE A 78 1.64 12.68 -8.83
N ARG A 79 2.39 13.72 -9.16
CA ARG A 79 2.84 14.73 -8.19
C ARG A 79 1.68 15.33 -7.40
N ALA A 80 0.61 15.72 -8.10
CA ALA A 80 -0.56 16.33 -7.48
C ALA A 80 -1.26 15.37 -6.50
N VAL A 81 -1.35 14.09 -6.88
CA VAL A 81 -1.94 13.04 -6.05
C VAL A 81 -1.06 12.71 -4.85
N LEU A 82 0.26 12.59 -5.05
CA LEU A 82 1.22 12.34 -3.97
C LEU A 82 1.21 13.45 -2.93
N ALA A 83 1.15 14.72 -3.36
CA ALA A 83 1.02 15.87 -2.48
C ALA A 83 -0.34 15.93 -1.74
N ALA A 84 -1.35 15.21 -2.22
CA ALA A 84 -2.67 15.17 -1.59
C ALA A 84 -2.79 14.08 -0.52
N PHE A 85 -1.89 13.08 -0.52
CA PHE A 85 -1.91 12.05 0.51
C PHE A 85 -1.43 12.58 1.86
N PRO A 86 -1.97 12.04 2.96
CA PRO A 86 -1.40 12.29 4.28
C PRO A 86 0.03 11.73 4.39
N PRO A 87 0.93 12.40 5.12
CA PRO A 87 2.35 12.01 5.23
C PRO A 87 2.57 10.65 5.92
N GLU A 88 1.58 10.13 6.64
CA GLU A 88 1.67 8.84 7.35
C GLU A 88 1.47 7.63 6.44
N LEU A 89 1.06 7.84 5.17
CA LEU A 89 0.96 6.76 4.19
C LEU A 89 2.35 6.34 3.74
N THR A 90 2.56 5.02 3.71
CA THR A 90 3.77 4.44 3.13
C THR A 90 3.69 4.43 1.60
N ALA A 91 4.82 4.29 0.91
CA ALA A 91 4.84 4.11 -0.55
C ALA A 91 4.02 2.88 -0.99
N TRP A 92 4.05 1.81 -0.20
CA TRP A 92 3.22 0.63 -0.45
C TRP A 92 1.72 0.94 -0.32
N ASP A 93 1.28 1.68 0.71
CA ASP A 93 -0.13 2.08 0.84
C ASP A 93 -0.62 2.84 -0.39
N ARG A 94 0.19 3.80 -0.88
CA ARG A 94 -0.12 4.59 -2.07
C ARG A 94 -0.14 3.73 -3.33
N ALA A 95 0.87 2.87 -3.52
CA ALA A 95 0.94 1.97 -4.68
C ALA A 95 -0.25 1.00 -4.74
N TYR A 96 -0.66 0.44 -3.60
CA TYR A 96 -1.85 -0.43 -3.53
C TYR A 96 -3.13 0.33 -3.83
N TRP A 97 -3.27 1.56 -3.31
CA TRP A 97 -4.42 2.40 -3.62
C TRP A 97 -4.55 2.65 -5.12
N PHE A 98 -3.44 2.92 -5.82
CA PHE A 98 -3.47 3.20 -7.26
C PHE A 98 -4.03 2.05 -8.11
N VAL A 99 -3.86 0.81 -7.66
CA VAL A 99 -4.31 -0.40 -8.38
C VAL A 99 -5.61 -0.99 -7.83
N SER A 100 -6.17 -0.38 -6.77
CA SER A 100 -7.41 -0.79 -6.14
C SER A 100 -8.62 -0.09 -6.76
N SER A 101 -9.80 -0.70 -6.64
CA SER A 101 -11.04 -0.08 -7.07
C SER A 101 -11.43 1.05 -6.13
N GLU A 102 -11.56 2.26 -6.66
CA GLU A 102 -11.90 3.45 -5.87
C GLU A 102 -13.35 3.86 -6.06
N PRO A 103 -14.18 3.84 -5.00
CA PRO A 103 -15.58 4.27 -5.08
C PRO A 103 -15.75 5.69 -5.58
N GLY A 104 -14.84 6.60 -5.19
CA GLY A 104 -14.84 8.01 -5.63
C GLY A 104 -14.62 8.20 -7.13
N LEU A 105 -14.10 7.18 -7.83
CA LEU A 105 -13.85 7.20 -9.27
C LEU A 105 -14.84 6.33 -10.06
N GLY A 106 -15.98 5.99 -9.44
CA GLY A 106 -16.99 5.09 -10.02
C GLY A 106 -16.55 3.62 -10.05
N GLY A 107 -15.67 3.21 -9.14
CA GLY A 107 -15.14 1.84 -9.06
C GLY A 107 -13.94 1.57 -9.97
N ARG A 108 -13.51 2.56 -10.76
CA ARG A 108 -12.29 2.49 -11.58
C ARG A 108 -11.04 2.49 -10.71
N ARG A 109 -9.94 1.98 -11.26
CA ARG A 109 -8.63 2.08 -10.60
C ARG A 109 -8.03 3.47 -10.82
N PRO A 110 -7.44 4.10 -9.81
CA PRO A 110 -6.80 5.40 -9.97
C PRO A 110 -5.74 5.44 -11.08
N CYS A 111 -4.98 4.36 -11.26
CA CYS A 111 -3.97 4.26 -12.34
C CYS A 111 -4.56 4.29 -13.77
N GLU A 112 -5.86 4.03 -13.91
CA GLU A 112 -6.60 4.10 -15.18
C GLU A 112 -7.31 5.44 -15.38
N ALA A 113 -7.35 6.29 -14.36
CA ALA A 113 -8.10 7.54 -14.35
C ALA A 113 -7.20 8.79 -14.36
N LEU A 114 -5.91 8.67 -14.69
CA LEU A 114 -4.88 9.72 -14.53
C LEU A 114 -5.19 11.06 -15.24
N ASP A 115 -6.11 11.06 -16.19
CA ASP A 115 -6.57 12.26 -16.90
C ASP A 115 -7.58 13.09 -16.08
N ASP A 116 -8.23 12.51 -15.07
CA ASP A 116 -9.21 13.17 -14.19
C ASP A 116 -8.55 13.60 -12.87
N VAL A 117 -7.67 14.61 -12.97
CA VAL A 117 -6.80 15.05 -11.87
C VAL A 117 -7.58 15.47 -10.63
N GLU A 118 -8.68 16.21 -10.81
CA GLU A 118 -9.47 16.72 -9.69
C GLU A 118 -10.14 15.58 -8.92
N ALA A 119 -10.78 14.64 -9.62
CA ALA A 119 -11.41 13.49 -8.98
C ALA A 119 -10.37 12.60 -8.29
N LEU A 120 -9.20 12.39 -8.91
CA LEU A 120 -8.08 11.64 -8.33
C LEU A 120 -7.57 12.26 -7.03
N VAL A 121 -7.32 13.56 -7.02
CA VAL A 121 -6.83 14.29 -5.85
C VAL A 121 -7.86 14.25 -4.71
N ALA A 122 -9.15 14.42 -5.03
CA ALA A 122 -10.22 14.31 -4.05
C ALA A 122 -10.31 12.89 -3.45
N SER A 123 -10.26 11.85 -4.30
CA SER A 123 -10.29 10.46 -3.88
C SER A 123 -9.07 10.10 -3.02
N ALA A 124 -7.88 10.59 -3.38
CA ALA A 124 -6.64 10.33 -2.65
C ALA A 124 -6.68 10.87 -1.21
N ARG A 125 -7.20 12.09 -1.01
CA ARG A 125 -7.37 12.68 0.33
C ARG A 125 -8.31 11.85 1.20
N GLN A 126 -9.46 11.48 0.64
CA GLN A 126 -10.48 10.72 1.35
C GLN A 126 -9.98 9.32 1.71
N ALA A 127 -9.46 8.59 0.72
CA ALA A 127 -8.95 7.24 0.93
C ALA A 127 -7.75 7.21 1.88
N GLY A 128 -6.83 8.18 1.78
CA GLY A 128 -5.69 8.29 2.69
C GLY A 128 -6.12 8.45 4.14
N ALA A 129 -7.08 9.34 4.41
CA ALA A 129 -7.63 9.52 5.76
C ALA A 129 -8.30 8.23 6.29
N GLU A 130 -9.02 7.51 5.43
CA GLU A 130 -9.66 6.24 5.79
C GLU A 130 -8.67 5.12 6.08
N ILE A 131 -7.59 5.00 5.30
CA ILE A 131 -6.52 4.01 5.51
C ILE A 131 -5.89 4.22 6.89
N ILE A 132 -5.56 5.48 7.21
CA ILE A 132 -5.01 5.86 8.52
C ILE A 132 -6.00 5.54 9.64
N ALA A 133 -7.26 5.94 9.50
CA ALA A 133 -8.28 5.69 10.50
C ALA A 133 -8.47 4.20 10.79
N LYS A 134 -8.51 3.36 9.74
CA LYS A 134 -8.59 1.90 9.86
C LYS A 134 -7.37 1.33 10.57
N ARG A 135 -6.15 1.80 10.25
CA ARG A 135 -4.92 1.37 10.91
C ARG A 135 -4.94 1.71 12.41
N HIS A 136 -5.35 2.92 12.77
CA HIS A 136 -5.50 3.32 14.17
C HIS A 136 -6.57 2.48 14.88
N GLN A 137 -7.71 2.25 14.24
CA GLN A 137 -8.77 1.41 14.80
C GLN A 137 -8.27 -0.01 15.12
N THR A 138 -7.57 -0.64 14.18
CA THR A 138 -7.03 -1.99 14.36
C THR A 138 -6.04 -2.02 15.51
N LYS A 139 -5.09 -1.07 15.56
CA LYS A 139 -4.13 -0.97 16.66
C LYS A 139 -4.83 -0.86 18.03
N ARG A 140 -5.82 0.03 18.14
CA ARG A 140 -6.62 0.17 19.38
C ARG A 140 -7.33 -1.13 19.76
N ASN A 141 -7.92 -1.83 18.79
CA ASN A 141 -8.60 -3.11 19.05
C ASN A 141 -7.62 -4.15 19.60
N LEU A 142 -6.44 -4.27 19.00
CA LEU A 142 -5.38 -5.16 19.49
C LEU A 142 -4.93 -4.80 20.91
N ASP A 143 -4.72 -3.51 21.19
CA ASP A 143 -4.29 -3.05 22.52
C ASP A 143 -5.33 -3.39 23.61
N LEU A 144 -6.62 -3.21 23.30
CA LEU A 144 -7.73 -3.57 24.19
C LEU A 144 -7.78 -5.08 24.44
N HIS A 145 -7.61 -5.92 23.41
CA HIS A 145 -7.55 -7.37 23.56
C HIS A 145 -6.35 -7.82 24.40
N ALA A 146 -5.18 -7.23 24.20
CA ALA A 146 -3.99 -7.51 24.99
C ALA A 146 -4.17 -7.12 26.46
N GLN A 147 -4.83 -5.99 26.72
CA GLN A 147 -5.13 -5.53 28.09
C GLN A 147 -6.15 -6.45 28.79
N ALA A 148 -7.21 -6.86 28.09
CA ALA A 148 -8.20 -7.81 28.63
C ALA A 148 -7.58 -9.18 28.96
N GLY A 149 -6.67 -9.67 28.10
CA GLY A 149 -5.93 -10.92 28.36
C GLY A 149 -5.00 -10.83 29.58
N ARG A 150 -4.35 -9.68 29.79
CA ARG A 150 -3.53 -9.42 30.98
C ARG A 150 -4.35 -9.40 32.27
N LEU A 151 -5.52 -8.76 32.25
CA LEU A 151 -6.42 -8.69 33.41
C LEU A 151 -6.97 -10.07 33.77
N ASN A 152 -7.40 -10.87 32.79
CA ASN A 152 -7.87 -12.25 33.05
C ASN A 152 -6.79 -13.16 33.64
N ARG A 153 -5.53 -13.02 33.22
CA ARG A 153 -4.41 -13.81 33.77
C ARG A 153 -4.03 -13.40 35.19
N ALA A 154 -4.22 -12.13 35.55
CA ALA A 154 -3.98 -11.61 36.90
C ALA A 154 -5.10 -11.99 37.90
N SER A 155 -6.32 -12.24 37.44
CA SER A 155 -7.45 -12.67 38.30
C SER A 155 -7.53 -14.18 38.54
N LEU A 156 -6.63 -14.96 37.94
CA LEU A 156 -6.51 -16.42 38.10
C LEU A 156 -5.32 -16.84 39.00
N GLN A 157 -4.65 -15.87 39.64
CA GLN A 157 -3.63 -16.08 40.68
C GLN A 157 -4.14 -15.53 42.01
#